data_AF-A0A929VNI8-F1
#
_entry.id   AF-A0A929VNI8-F1
#
_cell.length_a   1.000
_cell.length_b   1.000
_cell.length_c   1.000
_cell.angle_alpha   90.00
_cell.angle_beta   90.00
_cell.angle_gamma   90.00
#
_symmetry.space_group_name_H-M   'P 1'
#
loop_
_entity.id
_entity.type
_entity.pdbx_description
1 polymer ?
#
loop_
_entity_poly.entity_id
_entity_poly.type
_entity_poly.pdbx_seq_one_letter_code
_entity_poly.pdbx_strand_id
1 'polypeptide(L)'
;MNTQICPDCGHQYDSSAAACPDCGCPNDQRTPTEPTATPQQPAAPTSGAQGTAPQPVAPTTQVVQINFDLGAHLSQFATYFYECALLGWHCVDRRFWNFGGRASRREYWSYTLIIKPCLVAASFIALYVCGLFSFLAFVISHSMDDFLESFGASTVIGVPLTLLLMLMVSLHGLSVSVRRMHDAGKSGWWVLVPFASFFLLFKKGDEEWNIYGEPPVDDI
;
A
#
# COMPACT_ATOMS: atom_id res chain seq x y z
N MET A 1 -5.69 31.37 36.20
CA MET A 1 -5.56 29.90 36.24
C MET A 1 -4.92 29.51 34.92
N ASN A 2 -3.70 29.00 34.94
CA ASN A 2 -2.97 28.68 33.71
C ASN A 2 -3.39 27.27 33.30
N THR A 3 -4.21 27.14 32.25
CA THR A 3 -4.71 25.86 31.75
C THR A 3 -3.77 25.31 30.68
N GLN A 4 -3.60 24.00 30.64
CA GLN A 4 -2.78 23.30 29.65
C GLN A 4 -3.54 22.12 29.06
N ILE A 5 -3.22 21.78 27.81
CA ILE A 5 -3.83 20.67 27.07
C ILE A 5 -2.92 19.46 27.19
N CYS A 6 -3.47 18.32 27.59
CA CYS A 6 -2.76 17.05 27.62
C CYS A 6 -2.37 16.61 26.19
N PRO A 7 -1.10 16.27 25.90
CA PRO A 7 -0.69 15.80 24.58
C PRO A 7 -1.25 14.42 24.22
N ASP A 8 -1.54 13.57 25.21
CA ASP A 8 -2.01 12.19 24.98
C ASP A 8 -3.53 12.10 24.80
N CYS A 9 -4.32 12.88 25.55
CA CYS A 9 -5.79 12.80 25.52
C CYS A 9 -6.50 14.10 25.09
N GLY A 10 -5.79 15.22 24.94
CA GLY A 10 -6.37 16.50 24.53
C GLY A 10 -7.21 17.22 25.59
N HIS A 11 -7.33 16.67 26.81
CA HIS A 11 -8.11 17.26 27.88
C HIS A 11 -7.43 18.52 28.45
N GLN A 12 -8.19 19.59 28.70
CA GLN A 12 -7.71 20.83 29.32
C GLN A 12 -7.79 20.75 30.84
N TYR A 13 -6.66 20.91 31.52
CA TYR A 13 -6.60 20.86 32.98
C TYR A 13 -5.63 21.91 33.54
N ASP A 14 -5.70 22.14 34.86
CA ASP A 14 -4.86 23.13 35.51
C ASP A 14 -3.39 22.70 35.49
N SER A 15 -2.51 23.61 35.08
CA SER A 15 -1.06 23.39 35.00
C SER A 15 -0.37 23.01 36.32
N SER A 16 -1.05 23.24 37.46
CA SER A 16 -0.61 22.87 38.81
C SER A 16 -0.90 21.41 39.20
N ALA A 17 -1.69 20.67 38.41
CA ALA A 17 -1.97 19.27 38.68
C ALA A 17 -0.74 18.38 38.37
N ALA A 18 -0.43 17.45 39.28
CA ALA A 18 0.71 16.53 39.14
C ALA A 18 0.56 15.54 37.96
N ALA A 19 -0.68 15.18 37.63
CA ALA A 19 -1.03 14.33 36.50
C ALA A 19 -2.38 14.75 35.91
N CYS A 20 -2.61 14.43 34.64
CA CYS A 20 -3.90 14.69 34.01
C CYS A 20 -4.99 13.74 34.59
N PRO A 21 -6.18 14.25 34.93
CA PRO A 21 -7.24 13.47 35.59
C PRO A 21 -7.88 12.39 34.71
N ASP A 22 -7.78 12.50 33.38
CA ASP A 22 -8.38 11.55 32.44
C ASP A 22 -7.42 10.40 32.04
N CYS A 23 -6.17 10.72 31.68
CA CYS A 23 -5.16 9.71 31.25
C CYS A 23 -4.26 9.21 32.40
N GLY A 24 -4.13 9.96 33.50
CA GLY A 24 -3.15 9.69 34.56
C GLY A 24 -1.69 9.99 34.17
N CYS A 25 -1.45 10.63 33.03
CA CYS A 25 -0.11 10.91 32.51
C CYS A 25 0.57 12.10 33.27
N PRO A 26 1.86 11.96 33.69
CA PRO A 26 2.55 12.91 34.56
C PRO A 26 3.02 14.19 33.83
N ASN A 27 3.05 15.30 34.54
CA ASN A 27 3.21 16.66 34.00
C ASN A 27 4.68 17.11 33.75
N ASP A 28 5.62 16.17 33.68
CA ASP A 28 7.06 16.45 33.79
C ASP A 28 7.76 16.72 32.45
N GLN A 29 7.05 16.67 31.32
CA GLN A 29 7.63 16.95 29.99
C GLN A 29 7.56 18.43 29.62
N ARG A 30 8.32 19.26 30.33
CA ARG A 30 8.47 20.70 30.00
C ARG A 30 9.94 21.10 29.86
N THR A 31 10.54 20.85 28.70
CA THR A 31 11.53 21.80 28.15
C THR A 31 11.59 21.69 26.62
N PRO A 32 11.36 22.77 25.86
CA PRO A 32 11.61 22.80 24.42
C PRO A 32 13.12 22.79 24.18
N THR A 33 13.63 21.82 23.43
CA THR A 33 15.04 21.77 23.01
C THR A 33 15.17 22.46 21.65
N GLU A 34 15.86 23.61 21.62
CA GLU A 34 16.47 24.16 20.40
C GLU A 34 18.01 24.17 20.59
N PRO A 35 18.82 23.86 19.56
CA PRO A 35 20.24 23.55 19.73
C PRO A 35 21.10 24.81 19.58
N THR A 36 22.21 24.97 20.33
CA THR A 36 23.47 25.63 19.88
C THR A 36 24.59 25.64 20.96
N ALA A 37 25.77 25.17 20.52
CA ALA A 37 27.17 25.52 20.84
C ALA A 37 27.72 25.69 22.29
N THR A 38 28.83 24.97 22.53
CA THR A 38 29.85 25.15 23.60
C THR A 38 30.67 26.45 23.39
N PRO A 39 31.30 27.03 24.44
CA PRO A 39 32.75 26.78 24.66
C PRO A 39 33.23 26.70 26.14
N GLN A 40 34.47 26.20 26.30
CA GLN A 40 35.35 25.93 27.47
C GLN A 40 35.41 27.04 28.56
N GLN A 41 35.78 26.84 29.85
CA GLN A 41 37.10 26.44 30.43
C GLN A 41 37.06 26.46 32.02
N PRO A 42 38.15 26.38 32.83
CA PRO A 42 38.65 25.20 33.58
C PRO A 42 38.71 25.25 35.15
N ALA A 43 38.72 24.04 35.76
CA ALA A 43 39.39 23.48 36.96
C ALA A 43 39.72 24.26 38.30
N ALA A 44 39.19 23.67 39.40
CA ALA A 44 39.81 23.27 40.71
C ALA A 44 40.16 24.33 41.82
N PRO A 45 40.34 23.96 43.13
CA PRO A 45 40.30 22.64 43.80
C PRO A 45 39.50 22.53 45.15
N THR A 46 39.48 21.27 45.60
CA THR A 46 38.95 20.51 46.75
C THR A 46 39.16 21.01 48.20
N SER A 47 38.22 20.68 49.11
CA SER A 47 38.52 20.15 50.45
C SER A 47 37.30 19.50 51.16
N GLY A 48 37.49 18.34 51.80
CA GLY A 48 36.62 17.87 52.89
C GLY A 48 36.07 16.45 52.76
N ALA A 49 36.78 15.48 53.32
CA ALA A 49 36.44 14.07 53.36
C ALA A 49 35.40 13.73 54.44
N GLN A 50 34.54 12.73 54.19
CA GLN A 50 34.29 11.59 55.10
C GLN A 50 33.40 10.53 54.43
N GLY A 51 33.78 9.28 54.63
CA GLY A 51 33.41 8.14 53.79
C GLY A 51 32.05 7.51 54.05
N THR A 52 31.44 7.07 52.95
CA THR A 52 30.61 5.86 52.89
C THR A 52 30.96 5.16 51.58
N ALA A 53 31.31 3.87 51.65
CA ALA A 53 31.80 3.09 50.52
C ALA A 53 30.78 3.07 49.35
N PRO A 54 31.18 3.33 48.08
CA PRO A 54 30.26 3.28 46.95
C PRO A 54 29.93 1.83 46.59
N GLN A 55 28.65 1.47 46.61
CA GLN A 55 28.16 0.25 45.97
C GLN A 55 28.32 0.39 44.45
N PRO A 56 28.68 -0.66 43.70
CA PRO A 56 28.80 -0.59 42.25
C PRO A 56 27.40 -0.44 41.65
N VAL A 57 27.09 0.75 41.12
CA VAL A 57 25.88 0.96 40.32
C VAL A 57 26.10 0.25 38.98
N ALA A 58 25.55 -0.96 38.85
CA ALA A 58 25.48 -1.65 37.58
C ALA A 58 24.60 -0.83 36.63
N PRO A 59 25.01 -0.58 35.38
CA PRO A 59 24.14 0.08 34.40
C PRO A 59 22.93 -0.83 34.15
N THR A 60 21.74 -0.31 34.39
CA THR A 60 20.49 -1.01 34.10
C THR A 60 20.35 -1.13 32.58
N THR A 61 20.82 -2.24 32.02
CA THR A 61 20.55 -2.59 30.63
C THR A 61 19.05 -2.84 30.51
N GLN A 62 18.28 -1.86 30.05
CA GLN A 62 16.90 -2.07 29.66
C GLN A 62 16.89 -2.94 28.40
N VAL A 63 16.65 -4.24 28.59
CA VAL A 63 16.35 -5.15 27.50
C VAL A 63 14.96 -4.81 26.99
N VAL A 64 14.86 -4.12 25.86
CA VAL A 64 13.59 -3.96 25.13
C VAL A 64 13.18 -5.35 24.64
N GLN A 65 12.19 -5.94 25.31
CA GLN A 65 11.54 -7.16 24.83
C GLN A 65 10.69 -6.79 23.61
N ILE A 66 11.18 -7.15 22.42
CA ILE A 66 10.41 -7.04 21.18
C ILE A 66 9.49 -8.26 21.13
N ASN A 67 8.27 -8.12 21.63
CA ASN A 67 7.24 -9.15 21.45
C ASN A 67 6.73 -9.05 20.01
N PHE A 68 7.27 -9.87 19.13
CA PHE A 68 6.79 -10.01 17.76
C PHE A 68 5.54 -10.90 17.75
N ASP A 69 4.37 -10.28 17.76
CA ASP A 69 3.11 -10.99 17.54
C ASP A 69 2.92 -11.26 16.04
N LEU A 70 3.36 -12.45 15.62
CA LEU A 70 3.21 -12.90 14.23
C LEU A 70 1.75 -12.89 13.78
N GLY A 71 0.79 -13.17 14.68
CA GLY A 71 -0.65 -13.17 14.36
C GLY A 71 -1.16 -11.76 14.04
N ALA A 72 -0.79 -10.78 14.85
CA ALA A 72 -1.13 -9.37 14.59
C ALA A 72 -0.48 -8.83 13.31
N HIS A 73 0.77 -9.21 13.02
CA HIS A 73 1.44 -8.82 11.78
C HIS A 73 0.77 -9.43 10.54
N LEU A 74 0.39 -10.71 10.59
CA LEU A 74 -0.32 -11.38 9.49
C LEU A 74 -1.70 -10.80 9.25
N SER A 75 -2.45 -10.45 10.30
CA SER A 75 -3.78 -9.84 10.16
C SER A 75 -3.70 -8.45 9.54
N GLN A 76 -2.74 -7.62 9.96
CA GLN A 76 -2.49 -6.31 9.35
C GLN A 76 -2.11 -6.42 7.87
N PHE A 77 -1.24 -7.37 7.52
CA PHE A 77 -0.86 -7.63 6.13
C PHE A 77 -2.07 -8.06 5.28
N ALA A 78 -2.90 -8.97 5.82
CA ALA A 78 -4.10 -9.43 5.13
C ALA A 78 -5.11 -8.31 4.91
N THR A 79 -5.35 -7.46 5.91
CA THR A 79 -6.21 -6.28 5.78
C THR A 79 -5.67 -5.33 4.70
N TYR A 80 -4.37 -5.01 4.73
CA TYR A 80 -3.78 -4.13 3.72
C TYR A 80 -3.94 -4.70 2.30
N PHE A 81 -3.74 -6.00 2.12
CA PHE A 81 -3.92 -6.65 0.83
C PHE A 81 -5.38 -6.61 0.37
N TYR A 82 -6.33 -6.87 1.28
CA TYR A 82 -7.76 -6.77 1.01
C TYR A 82 -8.17 -5.37 0.57
N GLU A 83 -7.72 -4.34 1.29
CA GLU A 83 -7.97 -2.93 0.93
C GLU A 83 -7.39 -2.60 -0.45
N CYS A 84 -6.17 -3.08 -0.75
CA CYS A 84 -5.60 -2.91 -2.08
C CYS A 84 -6.46 -3.58 -3.16
N ALA A 85 -6.89 -4.82 -2.95
CA ALA A 85 -7.75 -5.54 -3.88
C ALA A 85 -9.10 -4.81 -4.07
N LEU A 86 -9.68 -4.29 -3.00
CA LEU A 86 -10.94 -3.54 -3.02
C LEU A 86 -10.79 -2.23 -3.80
N LEU A 87 -9.70 -1.47 -3.58
CA LEU A 87 -9.38 -0.26 -4.36
C LEU A 87 -9.23 -0.59 -5.86
N GLY A 88 -8.54 -1.69 -6.18
CA GLY A 88 -8.40 -2.16 -7.56
C GLY A 88 -9.74 -2.53 -8.18
N TRP A 89 -10.63 -3.18 -7.42
CA TRP A 89 -11.98 -3.50 -7.86
C TRP A 89 -12.84 -2.25 -8.09
N HIS A 90 -12.79 -1.27 -7.18
CA HIS A 90 -13.47 0.02 -7.34
C HIS A 90 -13.00 0.77 -8.58
N CYS A 91 -11.71 0.70 -8.90
CA CYS A 91 -11.18 1.24 -10.15
C CYS A 91 -11.86 0.60 -11.37
N VAL A 92 -12.04 -0.72 -11.37
CA VAL A 92 -12.71 -1.44 -12.46
C VAL A 92 -14.18 -1.07 -12.58
N ASP A 93 -14.94 -1.07 -11.49
CA ASP A 93 -16.38 -0.86 -11.51
C ASP A 93 -16.78 0.61 -11.74
N ARG A 94 -16.12 1.55 -11.04
CA ARG A 94 -16.55 2.96 -11.03
C ARG A 94 -15.83 3.84 -12.04
N ARG A 95 -14.62 3.47 -12.45
CA ARG A 95 -13.77 4.28 -13.34
C ARG A 95 -13.39 3.52 -14.61
N PHE A 96 -14.25 2.58 -15.02
CA PHE A 96 -14.12 1.88 -16.29
C PHE A 96 -14.09 2.89 -17.44
N TRP A 97 -13.06 2.81 -18.29
CA TRP A 97 -12.88 3.70 -19.45
C TRP A 97 -12.74 5.21 -19.14
N ASN A 98 -12.45 5.59 -17.90
CA ASN A 98 -12.16 6.99 -17.61
C ASN A 98 -10.67 7.31 -17.81
N PHE A 99 -10.37 8.11 -18.83
CA PHE A 99 -9.02 8.62 -19.13
C PHE A 99 -8.71 9.94 -18.42
N GLY A 100 -9.70 10.59 -17.81
CA GLY A 100 -9.56 11.85 -17.09
C GLY A 100 -9.11 11.66 -15.65
N GLY A 101 -8.46 12.70 -15.11
CA GLY A 101 -7.99 12.72 -13.72
C GLY A 101 -6.67 11.98 -13.52
N ARG A 102 -6.39 11.68 -12.24
CA ARG A 102 -5.12 11.14 -11.76
C ARG A 102 -5.35 9.82 -11.04
N ALA A 103 -4.38 8.91 -11.14
CA ALA A 103 -4.38 7.64 -10.43
C ALA A 103 -3.19 7.58 -9.49
N SER A 104 -3.47 7.28 -8.22
CA SER A 104 -2.44 7.14 -7.20
C SER A 104 -1.53 5.96 -7.52
N ARG A 105 -0.37 5.91 -6.85
CA ARG A 105 0.50 4.74 -6.94
C ARG A 105 -0.26 3.49 -6.45
N ARG A 106 -0.97 3.59 -5.32
CA ARG A 106 -1.66 2.45 -4.71
C ARG A 106 -2.74 1.88 -5.64
N GLU A 107 -3.55 2.74 -6.27
CA GLU A 107 -4.56 2.34 -7.26
C GLU A 107 -3.92 1.66 -8.48
N TYR A 108 -2.81 2.22 -8.98
CA TYR A 108 -2.11 1.64 -10.12
C TYR A 108 -1.55 0.25 -9.81
N TRP A 109 -0.94 0.07 -8.62
CA TRP A 109 -0.37 -1.21 -8.20
C TRP A 109 -1.43 -2.25 -7.90
N SER A 110 -2.53 -1.88 -7.23
CA SER A 110 -3.63 -2.81 -6.98
C SER A 110 -4.24 -3.32 -8.27
N TYR A 111 -4.49 -2.44 -9.23
CA TYR A 111 -4.98 -2.87 -10.54
C TYR A 111 -3.95 -3.74 -11.28
N THR A 112 -2.69 -3.32 -11.35
CA THR A 112 -1.67 -3.97 -12.19
C THR A 112 -1.22 -5.33 -11.67
N LEU A 113 -1.06 -5.49 -10.35
CA LEU A 113 -0.56 -6.74 -9.74
C LEU A 113 -1.65 -7.68 -9.26
N ILE A 114 -2.81 -7.17 -8.85
CA ILE A 114 -3.86 -8.00 -8.24
C ILE A 114 -4.96 -8.23 -9.28
N ILE A 115 -5.61 -7.15 -9.72
CA ILE A 115 -6.84 -7.27 -10.51
C ILE A 115 -6.58 -7.73 -11.94
N LYS A 116 -5.63 -7.11 -12.65
CA LYS A 116 -5.33 -7.43 -14.05
C LYS A 116 -4.93 -8.91 -14.22
N PRO A 117 -4.03 -9.51 -13.41
CA PRO A 117 -3.75 -10.93 -13.49
C PRO A 117 -4.95 -11.82 -13.19
N CYS A 118 -5.78 -11.48 -12.19
CA CYS A 118 -7.00 -12.22 -11.90
C CYS A 118 -7.99 -12.21 -13.08
N LEU A 119 -8.22 -11.05 -13.70
CA LEU A 119 -9.09 -10.93 -14.88
C LEU A 119 -8.53 -11.67 -16.10
N VAL A 120 -7.21 -11.60 -16.30
CA VAL A 120 -6.53 -12.33 -17.37
C VAL A 120 -6.71 -13.83 -17.17
N ALA A 121 -6.40 -14.36 -15.98
CA ALA A 121 -6.58 -15.77 -15.66
C ALA A 121 -8.04 -16.22 -15.84
N ALA A 122 -9.01 -15.41 -15.38
CA ALA A 122 -10.43 -15.70 -15.50
C ALA A 122 -10.88 -15.89 -16.97
N SER A 123 -10.35 -15.08 -17.89
CA SER A 123 -10.72 -15.18 -19.31
C SER A 123 -10.26 -16.47 -20.02
N PHE A 124 -9.26 -17.18 -19.47
CA PHE A 124 -8.79 -18.46 -20.00
C PHE A 124 -9.53 -19.66 -19.42
N ILE A 125 -10.32 -19.48 -18.35
CA ILE A 125 -11.05 -20.58 -17.70
C ILE A 125 -11.96 -21.30 -18.69
N ALA A 126 -12.69 -20.58 -19.54
CA ALA A 126 -13.57 -21.18 -20.55
C ALA A 126 -12.80 -22.09 -21.51
N LEU A 127 -11.64 -21.65 -22.00
CA LEU A 127 -10.79 -22.45 -22.89
C LEU A 127 -10.28 -23.72 -22.19
N TYR A 128 -9.85 -23.61 -20.93
CA TYR A 128 -9.39 -24.77 -20.17
C TYR A 128 -10.51 -25.77 -19.90
N VAL A 129 -11.70 -25.30 -19.53
CA VAL A 129 -12.86 -26.16 -19.28
C VAL A 129 -13.31 -26.86 -20.57
N CYS A 130 -13.43 -26.13 -21.68
CA CYS A 130 -13.78 -26.71 -22.98
C CYS A 130 -12.71 -27.68 -23.50
N GLY A 131 -11.43 -27.35 -23.34
CA GLY A 131 -10.31 -28.21 -23.72
C GLY A 131 -10.28 -29.50 -22.90
N LEU A 132 -10.49 -29.41 -21.58
CA LEU A 132 -10.57 -30.57 -20.70
C LEU A 132 -11.76 -31.47 -21.06
N PHE A 133 -12.92 -30.88 -21.37
CA PHE A 133 -14.09 -31.63 -21.82
C PHE A 133 -13.84 -32.37 -23.13
N SER A 134 -13.23 -31.68 -24.11
CA SER A 134 -12.88 -32.28 -25.41
C SER A 134 -11.86 -33.42 -25.25
N PHE A 135 -10.87 -33.23 -24.37
CA PHE A 135 -9.87 -34.26 -24.05
C PHE A 135 -10.50 -35.48 -23.35
N LEU A 136 -11.41 -35.25 -22.40
CA LEU A 136 -12.12 -36.34 -21.73
C LEU A 136 -13.00 -37.12 -22.70
N ALA A 137 -13.71 -36.44 -23.60
CA ALA A 137 -14.49 -37.08 -24.65
C ALA A 137 -13.61 -37.96 -25.54
N PHE A 138 -12.44 -37.46 -25.94
CA PHE A 138 -11.45 -38.23 -26.70
C PHE A 138 -10.98 -39.50 -25.98
N VAL A 139 -10.65 -39.40 -24.69
CA VAL A 139 -10.21 -40.57 -23.90
C VAL A 139 -11.30 -41.64 -23.83
N ILE A 140 -12.57 -41.26 -23.89
CA ILE A 140 -13.69 -42.20 -23.88
C ILE A 140 -13.92 -42.80 -25.27
N SER A 141 -14.01 -41.96 -26.30
CA SER A 141 -14.39 -42.38 -27.65
C SER A 141 -13.23 -43.01 -28.44
N HIS A 142 -11.98 -42.68 -28.10
CA HIS A 142 -10.75 -42.99 -28.86
C HIS A 142 -10.81 -42.57 -30.34
N SER A 143 -11.79 -41.75 -30.70
CA SER A 143 -12.01 -41.23 -32.04
C SER A 143 -11.31 -39.89 -32.20
N MET A 144 -10.36 -39.83 -33.13
CA MET A 144 -9.70 -38.58 -33.50
C MET A 144 -10.67 -37.60 -34.18
N ASP A 145 -11.64 -38.12 -34.93
CA ASP A 145 -12.61 -37.30 -35.66
C ASP A 145 -13.51 -36.51 -34.69
N ASP A 146 -14.08 -37.17 -33.67
CA ASP A 146 -14.92 -36.49 -32.67
C ASP A 146 -14.11 -35.48 -31.83
N PHE A 147 -12.84 -35.79 -31.55
CA PHE A 147 -11.94 -34.86 -30.86
C PHE A 147 -11.72 -33.59 -31.70
N LEU A 148 -11.39 -33.74 -32.98
CA LEU A 148 -11.14 -32.63 -33.89
C LEU A 148 -12.39 -31.75 -34.06
N GLU A 149 -13.57 -32.35 -34.18
CA GLU A 149 -14.84 -31.63 -34.27
C GLU A 149 -15.14 -30.84 -32.98
N SER A 150 -15.04 -31.48 -31.82
CA SER A 150 -15.31 -30.85 -30.52
C SER A 150 -14.29 -29.75 -30.17
N PHE A 151 -13.00 -30.01 -30.39
CA PHE A 151 -11.94 -29.02 -30.21
C PHE A 151 -12.08 -27.85 -31.20
N GLY A 152 -12.43 -28.14 -32.46
CA GLY A 152 -12.69 -27.14 -33.47
C GLY A 152 -13.85 -26.21 -33.07
N ALA A 153 -14.99 -26.79 -32.68
CA ALA A 153 -16.17 -26.03 -32.24
C ALA A 153 -15.88 -25.15 -31.03
N SER A 154 -15.18 -25.69 -30.02
CA SER A 154 -14.79 -24.92 -28.83
C SER A 154 -13.78 -23.82 -29.14
N THR A 155 -12.86 -24.02 -30.08
CA THR A 155 -11.89 -23.00 -30.51
C THR A 155 -12.56 -21.85 -31.24
N VAL A 156 -13.52 -22.14 -32.12
CA VAL A 156 -14.26 -21.13 -32.90
C VAL A 156 -15.03 -20.17 -32.00
N ILE A 157 -15.54 -20.62 -30.85
CA ILE A 157 -16.29 -19.78 -29.90
C ILE A 157 -15.37 -19.22 -28.80
N GLY A 158 -14.51 -20.06 -28.23
CA GLY A 158 -13.69 -19.72 -27.07
C GLY A 158 -12.62 -18.68 -27.39
N VAL A 159 -11.91 -18.81 -28.52
CA VAL A 159 -10.84 -17.88 -28.89
C VAL A 159 -11.35 -16.44 -29.08
N PRO A 160 -12.40 -16.16 -29.89
CA PRO A 160 -12.88 -14.78 -30.04
C PRO A 160 -13.41 -14.22 -28.72
N LEU A 161 -14.07 -15.03 -27.89
CA LEU A 161 -14.53 -14.59 -26.57
C LEU A 161 -13.35 -14.19 -25.67
N THR A 162 -12.31 -15.02 -25.57
CA THR A 162 -11.11 -14.71 -24.78
C THR A 162 -10.41 -13.45 -25.33
N LEU A 163 -10.33 -13.28 -26.66
CA LEU A 163 -9.75 -12.07 -27.26
C LEU A 163 -10.55 -10.81 -26.93
N LEU A 164 -11.88 -10.87 -26.93
CA LEU A 164 -12.74 -9.75 -26.53
C LEU A 164 -12.54 -9.39 -25.05
N LEU A 165 -12.47 -10.38 -24.17
CA LEU A 165 -12.19 -10.15 -22.75
C LEU A 165 -10.79 -9.55 -22.53
N MET A 166 -9.78 -10.07 -23.24
CA MET A 166 -8.42 -9.51 -23.24
C MET A 166 -8.38 -8.06 -23.70
N LEU A 167 -9.15 -7.73 -24.74
CA LEU A 167 -9.26 -6.37 -25.24
C LEU A 167 -9.87 -5.46 -24.17
N MET A 168 -10.97 -5.86 -23.52
CA MET A 168 -11.60 -5.08 -22.45
C MET A 168 -10.64 -4.83 -21.29
N VAL A 169 -9.93 -5.87 -20.83
CA VAL A 169 -8.91 -5.75 -19.78
C VAL A 169 -7.77 -4.82 -20.21
N SER A 170 -7.33 -4.91 -21.47
CA SER A 170 -6.25 -4.07 -22.00
C SER A 170 -6.66 -2.60 -22.12
N LEU A 171 -7.89 -2.33 -22.53
CA LEU A 171 -8.44 -0.97 -22.60
C LEU A 171 -8.56 -0.35 -21.21
N HIS A 172 -9.00 -1.12 -20.22
CA HIS A 172 -8.98 -0.65 -18.84
C HIS A 172 -7.55 -0.37 -18.34
N GLY A 173 -6.60 -1.26 -18.65
CA GLY A 173 -5.20 -1.07 -18.29
C GLY A 173 -4.57 0.16 -18.96
N LEU A 174 -4.99 0.49 -20.18
CA LEU A 174 -4.62 1.73 -20.86
C LEU A 174 -5.19 2.95 -20.11
N SER A 175 -6.47 2.91 -19.73
CA SER A 175 -7.14 3.95 -18.93
C SER A 175 -6.39 4.26 -17.64
N VAL A 176 -6.02 3.22 -16.88
CA VAL A 176 -5.27 3.34 -15.61
C VAL A 176 -3.85 3.88 -15.85
N SER A 177 -3.18 3.42 -16.90
CA SER A 177 -1.82 3.87 -17.24
C SER A 177 -1.79 5.34 -17.67
N VAL A 178 -2.79 5.79 -18.42
CA VAL A 178 -2.96 7.21 -18.80
C VAL A 178 -3.16 8.09 -17.56
N ARG A 179 -4.05 7.70 -16.64
CA ARG A 179 -4.27 8.42 -15.37
C ARG A 179 -3.03 8.42 -14.46
N ARG A 180 -2.22 7.36 -14.48
CA ARG A 180 -0.92 7.32 -13.79
C ARG A 180 0.10 8.26 -14.43
N MET A 181 0.05 8.42 -15.75
CA MET A 181 0.89 9.37 -16.47
C MET A 181 0.55 10.81 -16.11
N HIS A 182 -0.75 11.10 -16.04
CA HIS A 182 -1.29 12.38 -15.60
C HIS A 182 -0.86 12.72 -14.16
N ASP A 183 -0.79 11.72 -13.29
CA ASP A 183 -0.29 11.90 -11.92
C ASP A 183 1.21 12.29 -11.87
N ALA A 184 1.97 11.94 -12.90
CA ALA A 184 3.38 12.32 -13.05
C ALA A 184 3.60 13.62 -13.85
N GLY A 185 2.52 14.38 -14.12
CA GLY A 185 2.56 15.62 -14.90
C GLY A 185 2.88 15.43 -16.39
N LYS A 186 2.67 14.22 -16.92
CA LYS A 186 2.96 13.87 -18.33
C LYS A 186 1.67 13.58 -19.10
N SER A 187 1.67 13.85 -20.40
CA SER A 187 0.55 13.54 -21.28
C SER A 187 0.32 12.03 -21.42
N GLY A 188 -0.94 11.59 -21.45
CA GLY A 188 -1.31 10.17 -21.61
C GLY A 188 -0.67 9.46 -22.81
N TRP A 189 -0.32 10.18 -23.88
CA TRP A 189 0.41 9.65 -25.05
C TRP A 189 1.74 8.96 -24.73
N TRP A 190 2.38 9.29 -23.60
CA TRP A 190 3.60 8.64 -23.16
C TRP A 190 3.39 7.15 -22.84
N VAL A 191 2.15 6.68 -22.68
CA VAL A 191 1.84 5.25 -22.50
C VAL A 191 2.21 4.39 -23.71
N LEU A 192 2.29 4.99 -24.92
CA LEU A 192 2.70 4.30 -26.14
C LEU A 192 4.20 4.01 -26.18
N VAL A 193 4.99 4.70 -25.34
CA VAL A 193 6.42 4.45 -25.25
C VAL A 193 6.63 3.12 -24.50
N PRO A 194 7.29 2.13 -25.13
CA PRO A 194 7.57 0.87 -24.46
C PRO A 194 8.26 1.08 -23.11
N PHE A 195 7.88 0.30 -22.11
CA PHE A 195 8.39 0.38 -20.74
C PHE A 195 8.08 1.68 -19.96
N ALA A 196 7.45 2.69 -20.55
CA ALA A 196 7.08 3.91 -19.80
C ALA A 196 6.12 3.57 -18.65
N SER A 197 5.14 2.69 -18.91
CA SER A 197 4.25 2.16 -17.88
C SER A 197 5.01 1.38 -16.79
N PHE A 198 6.12 0.72 -17.14
CA PHE A 198 6.97 0.04 -16.16
C PHE A 198 7.71 1.04 -15.26
N PHE A 199 8.23 2.13 -15.83
CA PHE A 199 8.88 3.19 -15.06
C PHE A 199 7.91 3.92 -14.11
N LEU A 200 6.64 4.05 -14.49
CA LEU A 200 5.58 4.63 -13.67
C LEU A 200 5.32 3.88 -12.36
N LEU A 201 5.70 2.59 -12.25
CA LEU A 201 5.62 1.83 -10.99
C LEU A 201 6.45 2.48 -9.88
N PHE A 202 7.58 3.08 -10.24
CA PHE A 202 8.58 3.56 -9.28
C PHE A 202 8.58 5.08 -9.11
N LYS A 203 8.12 5.84 -10.11
CA LYS A 203 8.06 7.30 -10.04
C LYS A 203 6.99 7.78 -9.06
N LYS A 204 7.33 8.73 -8.18
CA LYS A 204 6.36 9.39 -7.29
C LYS A 204 5.49 10.37 -8.08
N GLY A 205 4.21 10.47 -7.72
CA GLY A 205 3.29 11.44 -8.29
C GLY A 205 3.61 12.86 -7.86
N ASP A 206 3.03 13.83 -8.55
CA ASP A 206 3.06 15.23 -8.11
C ASP A 206 2.22 15.36 -6.82
N GLU A 207 2.76 15.95 -5.76
CA GLU A 207 1.99 16.10 -4.50
C GLU A 207 1.02 17.28 -4.53
N GLU A 208 1.29 18.24 -5.42
CA GLU A 208 0.49 19.44 -5.58
C GLU A 208 -0.53 19.28 -6.72
N TRP A 209 -1.34 20.33 -6.88
CA TRP A 209 -2.24 20.46 -8.02
C TRP A 209 -1.45 20.49 -9.32
N ASN A 210 -1.85 19.67 -10.29
CA ASN A 210 -1.31 19.71 -11.64
C ASN A 210 -2.43 19.91 -12.66
N ILE A 211 -2.09 20.05 -13.94
CA ILE A 211 -3.06 20.32 -15.02
C ILE A 211 -4.15 19.24 -15.18
N TYR A 212 -3.99 18.08 -14.54
CA TYR A 212 -4.93 16.97 -14.56
C TYR A 212 -5.79 16.88 -13.29
N GLY A 213 -5.60 17.79 -12.33
CA GLY A 213 -6.42 17.92 -11.13
C GLY A 213 -5.64 17.84 -9.81
N GLU A 214 -6.40 17.79 -8.73
CA GLU A 214 -5.91 17.59 -7.38
C GLU A 214 -5.27 16.20 -7.19
N PRO A 215 -4.34 16.04 -6.24
CA PRO A 215 -3.73 14.74 -5.97
C PRO A 215 -4.80 13.68 -5.63
N PRO A 216 -4.66 12.45 -6.15
CA PRO A 216 -5.63 11.40 -5.91
C PRO A 216 -5.61 10.98 -4.44
N VAL A 217 -6.78 10.99 -3.81
CA VAL A 217 -6.98 10.47 -2.45
C VAL A 217 -7.45 9.02 -2.54
N ASP A 218 -6.75 8.12 -1.85
CA ASP A 218 -7.08 6.70 -1.78
C ASP A 218 -8.11 6.42 -0.67
N ASP A 219 -9.27 7.07 -0.75
CA ASP A 219 -10.39 6.82 0.17
C ASP A 219 -11.11 5.54 -0.28
N ILE A 220 -11.06 4.50 0.56
CA ILE A 220 -11.71 3.20 0.36
C ILE A 220 -12.76 3.03 1.46
#